data_AF-A0A2V2AHN5-F1
#
_entry.id   AF-A0A2V2AHN5-F1
#
_cell.length_a   1.000
_cell.length_b   1.000
_cell.length_c   1.000
_cell.angle_alpha   90.00
_cell.angle_beta   90.00
_cell.angle_gamma   90.00
#
_symmetry.space_group_name_H-M   'P 1'
#
loop_
_entity.id
_entity.type
_entity.pdbx_description
1 polymer ?
#
loop_
_entity_poly.entity_id
_entity_poly.type
_entity_poly.pdbx_seq_one_letter_code
_entity_poly.pdbx_strand_id
1 'polypeptide(L)'
;MSANTELAVVPPQETALAVYSTEKGLEPWLQVIRSKIDGFTPDISTRKGREAIASLAYAVARSKTALDDVGKKLVADLKEVPKKIDAERKRVRDTLEAWQEEVRRPLNEWQAAEDARVDQHNAAIERIRFQSMDLDGITAEDLADRFVQLEAIALGDIWEEFEAEAARAKDKALGVLRAALTARQQYEAEQLELARLRAEKEARDKQDNEDRIAREAAERATREAEEKAQRERDAEAQRVRDEQAAAEKRENDLKLQAADAERRAEQAKREKIEADQKAERDRLAAVENQKQAVEQARLDEKARADAAADEILRQEKLREADKAHKGAIYKAAKEAFMQHGMTEDCARLAVKLVASNLIPAMSIKY
;
A
#
# COMPACT_ATOMS: atom_id res chain seq x y z
N MET A 1 155.13 3.74 27.77
CA MET A 1 154.03 4.66 28.12
C MET A 1 152.77 4.15 27.45
N SER A 2 151.97 3.42 28.22
CA SER A 2 150.77 2.71 27.77
C SER A 2 149.62 3.70 27.54
N ALA A 3 148.88 3.50 26.45
CA ALA A 3 147.69 4.27 26.12
C ALA A 3 146.61 4.02 27.18
N ASN A 4 146.33 5.03 28.02
CA ASN A 4 145.23 4.98 28.98
C ASN A 4 143.92 5.26 28.25
N THR A 5 143.34 4.21 27.67
CA THR A 5 142.09 4.23 26.90
C THR A 5 140.88 4.03 27.81
N GLU A 6 140.63 4.95 28.74
CA GLU A 6 139.42 4.88 29.57
C GLU A 6 138.59 6.15 29.48
N LEU A 7 137.47 6.08 28.79
CA LEU A 7 136.31 6.92 29.02
C LEU A 7 135.02 6.14 28.77
N ALA A 8 134.26 5.99 29.86
CA ALA A 8 132.82 5.80 29.94
C ALA A 8 132.41 6.09 31.41
N VAL A 9 132.61 7.33 31.86
CA VAL A 9 132.12 7.77 33.18
C VAL A 9 130.75 8.38 32.94
N VAL A 10 129.73 7.83 33.61
CA VAL A 10 128.35 8.32 33.56
C VAL A 10 127.91 8.75 34.97
N PRO A 11 126.85 9.54 35.12
CA PRO A 11 126.30 9.84 36.44
C PRO A 11 125.91 8.57 37.20
N PRO A 12 126.18 8.48 38.51
CA PRO A 12 125.67 7.39 39.35
C PRO A 12 124.15 7.27 39.25
N GLN A 13 123.61 6.05 39.27
CA GLN A 13 122.18 5.80 39.10
C GLN A 13 121.31 6.59 40.09
N GLU A 14 121.78 6.76 41.33
CA GLU A 14 121.09 7.48 42.40
C GLU A 14 120.93 8.98 42.13
N THR A 15 121.88 9.59 41.41
CA THR A 15 121.88 11.02 41.08
C THR A 15 121.49 11.29 39.63
N ALA A 16 121.40 10.26 38.80
CA ALA A 16 121.16 10.37 37.37
C ALA A 16 119.85 11.13 37.05
N LEU A 17 118.77 10.90 37.79
CA LEU A 17 117.53 11.66 37.55
C LEU A 17 117.75 13.17 37.72
N ALA A 18 118.34 13.59 38.84
CA ALA A 18 118.60 14.99 39.13
C ALA A 18 119.56 15.61 38.11
N VAL A 19 120.58 14.86 37.68
CA VAL A 19 121.56 15.30 36.69
C VAL A 19 120.91 15.50 35.31
N TYR A 20 120.08 14.55 34.85
CA TYR A 20 119.44 14.65 33.53
C TYR A 20 118.24 15.61 33.51
N SER A 21 117.63 15.93 34.65
CA SER A 21 116.55 16.92 34.75
C SER A 21 117.03 18.35 34.95
N THR A 22 118.31 18.56 35.29
CA THR A 22 118.88 19.89 35.50
C THR A 22 119.38 20.47 34.20
N GLU A 23 119.12 21.76 33.96
CA GLU A 23 119.67 22.46 32.81
C GLU A 23 121.22 22.36 32.82
N LYS A 24 121.79 21.80 31.74
CA LYS A 24 123.23 21.52 31.62
C LYS A 24 123.79 20.63 32.74
N GLY A 25 122.98 19.78 33.37
CA GLY A 25 123.46 18.93 34.48
C GLY A 25 124.57 17.94 34.09
N LEU A 26 124.69 17.57 32.81
CA LEU A 26 125.78 16.71 32.30
C LEU A 26 127.10 17.46 32.05
N GLU A 27 127.14 18.78 32.22
CA GLU A 27 128.31 19.61 31.96
C GLU A 27 129.58 19.10 32.69
N PRO A 28 129.55 18.64 33.96
CA PRO A 28 130.73 18.08 34.61
C PRO A 28 131.31 16.85 33.89
N TRP A 29 130.47 16.00 33.31
CA TRP A 29 130.92 14.82 32.54
C TRP A 29 131.47 15.22 31.18
N LEU A 30 130.85 16.22 30.52
CA LEU A 30 131.37 16.79 29.28
C LEU A 30 132.74 17.46 29.51
N GLN A 31 132.92 18.15 30.64
CA GLN A 31 134.20 18.75 31.02
C GLN A 31 135.30 17.70 31.23
N VAL A 32 135.00 16.57 31.88
CA VAL A 32 135.96 15.45 32.02
C VAL A 32 136.39 14.90 30.65
N ILE A 33 135.45 14.76 29.71
CA ILE A 33 135.76 14.33 28.34
C ILE A 33 136.61 15.39 27.64
N ARG A 34 136.25 16.68 27.79
CA ARG A 34 136.95 17.80 27.17
C ARG A 34 138.39 17.92 27.67
N SER A 35 138.64 17.82 28.98
CA SER A 35 140.00 17.85 29.54
C SER A 35 140.88 16.72 29.00
N LYS A 36 140.32 15.53 28.75
CA LYS A 36 141.07 14.42 28.11
C LYS A 36 141.37 14.67 26.64
N ILE A 37 140.48 15.36 25.92
CA ILE A 37 140.73 15.79 24.54
C ILE A 37 141.83 16.86 24.51
N ASP A 38 141.75 17.86 25.38
CA ASP A 38 142.70 18.97 25.42
C ASP A 38 144.12 18.53 25.85
N GLY A 39 144.21 17.52 26.72
CA GLY A 39 145.49 16.92 27.12
C GLY A 39 146.13 15.99 26.07
N PHE A 40 145.45 15.73 24.95
CA PHE A 40 145.94 14.85 23.90
C PHE A 40 146.62 15.64 22.78
N THR A 41 147.91 15.40 22.53
CA THR A 41 148.65 15.99 21.41
C THR A 41 148.61 15.07 20.19
N PRO A 42 147.87 15.40 19.12
CA PRO A 42 147.75 14.55 17.95
C PRO A 42 149.02 14.59 17.09
N ASP A 43 149.50 13.42 16.69
CA ASP A 43 150.54 13.26 15.66
C ASP A 43 149.98 12.48 14.47
N ILE A 44 149.76 13.15 13.35
CA ILE A 44 149.23 12.51 12.13
C ILE A 44 150.33 11.85 11.30
N SER A 45 151.59 12.23 11.50
CA SER A 45 152.71 11.83 10.66
C SER A 45 153.06 10.35 10.86
N THR A 46 152.81 9.80 12.06
CA THR A 46 153.10 8.41 12.39
C THR A 46 151.86 7.52 12.42
N ARG A 47 152.03 6.23 12.08
CA ARG A 47 150.95 5.24 12.19
C ARG A 47 150.41 5.16 13.63
N LYS A 48 151.30 5.15 14.61
CA LYS A 48 150.97 5.08 16.04
C LYS A 48 150.16 6.30 16.50
N GLY A 49 150.50 7.51 16.03
CA GLY A 49 149.74 8.72 16.34
C GLY A 49 148.33 8.71 15.71
N ARG A 50 148.19 8.22 14.47
CA ARG A 50 146.86 7.99 13.84
C ARG A 50 146.00 6.98 14.60
N GLU A 51 146.59 5.87 15.06
CA GLU A 51 145.89 4.87 15.88
C GLU A 51 145.45 5.45 17.24
N ALA A 52 146.28 6.30 17.86
CA ALA A 52 145.92 6.99 19.10
C ALA A 52 144.76 8.00 18.91
N ILE A 53 144.75 8.75 17.81
CA ILE A 53 143.63 9.64 17.44
C ILE A 53 142.33 8.82 17.29
N ALA A 54 142.37 7.71 16.54
CA ALA A 54 141.22 6.83 16.34
C ALA A 54 140.71 6.24 17.66
N SER A 55 141.62 5.84 18.56
CA SER A 55 141.29 5.32 19.88
C SER A 55 140.59 6.36 20.77
N LEU A 56 141.05 7.62 20.75
CA LEU A 56 140.42 8.69 21.51
C LEU A 56 139.03 9.02 20.96
N ALA A 57 138.88 9.11 19.63
CA ALA A 57 137.59 9.31 18.99
C ALA A 57 136.60 8.19 19.34
N TYR A 58 137.05 6.93 19.37
CA TYR A 58 136.24 5.79 19.80
C TYR A 58 135.83 5.89 21.28
N ALA A 59 136.73 6.34 22.17
CA ALA A 59 136.41 6.54 23.58
C ALA A 59 135.36 7.65 23.79
N VAL A 60 135.43 8.73 23.02
CA VAL A 60 134.40 9.79 23.00
C VAL A 60 133.06 9.24 22.50
N ALA A 61 133.07 8.46 21.41
CA ALA A 61 131.85 7.82 20.89
C ALA A 61 131.19 6.87 21.90
N ARG A 62 131.98 6.06 22.62
CA ARG A 62 131.48 5.21 23.70
C ARG A 62 130.88 6.01 24.85
N SER A 63 131.52 7.11 25.24
CA SER A 63 131.00 7.99 26.31
C SER A 63 129.68 8.63 25.93
N LYS A 64 129.54 9.07 24.67
CA LYS A 64 128.27 9.56 24.12
C LYS A 64 127.17 8.51 24.25
N THR A 65 127.42 7.28 23.79
CA THR A 65 126.45 6.19 23.87
C THR A 65 126.09 5.87 25.32
N ALA A 66 127.07 5.76 26.22
CA ALA A 66 126.83 5.47 27.63
C ALA A 66 125.97 6.54 28.32
N LEU A 67 126.22 7.83 28.04
CA LEU A 67 125.41 8.94 28.55
C LEU A 67 123.98 8.93 27.94
N ASP A 68 123.84 8.66 26.65
CA ASP A 68 122.52 8.56 26.00
C ASP A 68 121.69 7.39 26.56
N ASP A 69 122.30 6.22 26.76
CA ASP A 69 121.63 5.02 27.27
C ASP A 69 121.11 5.20 28.70
N VAL A 70 121.84 5.92 29.57
CA VAL A 70 121.35 6.28 30.92
C VAL A 70 120.10 7.17 30.82
N GLY A 71 120.11 8.18 29.95
CA GLY A 71 118.96 9.06 29.72
C GLY A 71 117.74 8.29 29.18
N LYS A 72 117.94 7.40 28.21
CA LYS A 72 116.88 6.53 27.67
C LYS A 72 116.28 5.64 28.75
N LYS A 73 117.13 5.01 29.57
CA LYS A 73 116.67 4.15 30.68
C LYS A 73 115.86 4.95 31.70
N LEU A 74 116.34 6.13 32.11
CA LEU A 74 115.58 7.01 33.01
C LEU A 74 114.20 7.37 32.44
N VAL A 75 114.12 7.76 31.17
CA VAL A 75 112.83 8.09 30.53
C VAL A 75 111.91 6.87 30.47
N ALA A 76 112.45 5.68 30.18
CA ALA A 76 111.67 4.44 30.17
C ALA A 76 111.13 4.11 31.57
N ASP A 77 112.00 4.13 32.59
CA ASP A 77 111.64 3.83 33.98
C ASP A 77 110.61 4.86 34.51
N LEU A 78 110.79 6.15 34.20
CA LEU A 78 109.86 7.21 34.58
C LEU A 78 108.48 7.06 33.91
N LYS A 79 108.42 6.62 32.65
CA LYS A 79 107.14 6.41 31.94
C LYS A 79 106.37 5.18 32.43
N GLU A 80 107.06 4.18 32.96
CA GLU A 80 106.41 3.01 33.54
C GLU A 80 105.66 3.36 34.84
N VAL A 81 106.04 4.41 35.57
CA VAL A 81 105.35 4.83 36.79
C VAL A 81 103.92 5.34 36.50
N PRO A 82 103.68 6.37 35.63
CA PRO A 82 102.33 6.78 35.24
C PRO A 82 101.50 5.65 34.65
N LYS A 83 102.11 4.81 33.80
CA LYS A 83 101.43 3.66 33.19
C LYS A 83 100.90 2.68 34.24
N LYS A 84 101.68 2.36 35.26
CA LYS A 84 101.25 1.50 36.38
C LYS A 84 100.19 2.18 37.24
N ILE A 85 100.33 3.48 37.50
CA ILE A 85 99.34 4.26 38.25
C ILE A 85 97.99 4.24 37.53
N ASP A 86 97.96 4.50 36.21
CA ASP A 86 96.70 4.51 35.45
C ASP A 86 96.07 3.12 35.36
N ALA A 87 96.87 2.07 35.19
CA ALA A 87 96.39 0.69 35.22
C ALA A 87 95.75 0.35 36.58
N GLU A 88 96.39 0.72 37.68
CA GLU A 88 95.87 0.45 39.03
C GLU A 88 94.62 1.30 39.31
N ARG A 89 94.61 2.58 38.91
CA ARG A 89 93.42 3.44 39.01
C ARG A 89 92.23 2.88 38.26
N LYS A 90 92.45 2.33 37.06
CA LYS A 90 91.40 1.65 36.29
C LYS A 90 90.94 0.39 37.03
N ARG A 91 91.86 -0.49 37.42
CA ARG A 91 91.53 -1.72 38.17
C ARG A 91 90.68 -1.42 39.39
N VAL A 92 91.08 -0.44 40.21
CA VAL A 92 90.35 -0.05 41.43
C VAL A 92 88.95 0.46 41.08
N ARG A 93 88.82 1.32 40.06
CA ARG A 93 87.50 1.82 39.63
C ARG A 93 86.59 0.68 39.18
N ASP A 94 87.04 -0.16 38.25
CA ASP A 94 86.26 -1.26 37.69
C ASP A 94 85.87 -2.26 38.81
N THR A 95 86.76 -2.50 39.78
CA THR A 95 86.48 -3.36 40.94
C THR A 95 85.43 -2.75 41.86
N LEU A 96 85.56 -1.46 42.19
CA LEU A 96 84.61 -0.78 43.07
C LEU A 96 83.22 -0.63 42.42
N GLU A 97 83.15 -0.40 41.11
CA GLU A 97 81.90 -0.40 40.35
C GLU A 97 81.23 -1.78 40.38
N ALA A 98 81.99 -2.87 40.17
CA ALA A 98 81.47 -4.23 40.26
C ALA A 98 80.94 -4.56 41.67
N TRP A 99 81.67 -4.19 42.72
CA TRP A 99 81.23 -4.39 44.11
C TRP A 99 80.02 -3.51 44.47
N GLN A 100 79.96 -2.28 43.97
CA GLN A 100 78.79 -1.42 44.16
C GLN A 100 77.54 -2.07 43.58
N GLU A 101 77.62 -2.63 42.37
CA GLU A 101 76.50 -3.34 41.74
C GLU A 101 76.14 -4.61 42.52
N GLU A 102 77.13 -5.41 42.92
CA GLU A 102 76.91 -6.61 43.74
C GLU A 102 76.18 -6.30 45.04
N VAL A 103 76.59 -5.24 45.74
CA VAL A 103 75.95 -4.78 46.98
C VAL A 103 74.54 -4.24 46.72
N ARG A 104 74.30 -3.56 45.59
CA ARG A 104 73.00 -2.97 45.27
C ARG A 104 72.01 -3.99 44.69
N ARG A 105 72.49 -5.07 44.08
CA ARG A 105 71.69 -6.08 43.36
C ARG A 105 70.55 -6.67 44.20
N PRO A 106 70.74 -7.13 45.45
CA PRO A 106 69.62 -7.69 46.24
C PRO A 106 68.48 -6.69 46.45
N LEU A 107 68.80 -5.40 46.63
CA LEU A 107 67.78 -4.37 46.78
C LEU A 107 67.09 -4.07 45.44
N ASN A 108 67.81 -4.10 44.31
CA ASN A 108 67.21 -3.97 42.98
C ASN A 108 66.24 -5.13 42.69
N GLU A 109 66.67 -6.37 42.98
CA GLU A 109 65.86 -7.58 42.79
C GLU A 109 64.62 -7.57 43.68
N TRP A 110 64.74 -7.17 44.95
CA TRP A 110 63.60 -7.01 45.84
C TRP A 110 62.62 -5.94 45.35
N GLN A 111 63.12 -4.76 44.94
CA GLN A 111 62.28 -3.68 44.40
C GLN A 111 61.51 -4.14 43.16
N ALA A 112 62.17 -4.82 42.22
CA ALA A 112 61.52 -5.34 41.03
C ALA A 112 60.48 -6.45 41.33
N ALA A 113 60.78 -7.33 42.30
CA ALA A 113 59.84 -8.35 42.74
C ALA A 113 58.61 -7.74 43.44
N GLU A 114 58.82 -6.70 44.24
CA GLU A 114 57.75 -6.00 44.95
C GLU A 114 56.86 -5.21 43.98
N ASP A 115 57.44 -4.47 43.04
CA ASP A 115 56.69 -3.77 41.98
C ASP A 115 55.85 -4.78 41.17
N ALA A 116 56.45 -5.92 40.80
CA ALA A 116 55.73 -6.99 40.09
C ALA A 116 54.61 -7.62 40.91
N ARG A 117 54.78 -7.79 42.24
CA ARG A 117 53.74 -8.28 43.15
C ARG A 117 52.56 -7.31 43.19
N VAL A 118 52.84 -6.03 43.40
CA VAL A 118 51.82 -4.96 43.42
C VAL A 118 51.07 -4.87 42.09
N ASP A 119 51.78 -4.90 40.97
CA ASP A 119 51.17 -4.86 39.64
C ASP A 119 50.27 -6.08 39.37
N GLN A 120 50.68 -7.28 39.82
CA GLN A 120 49.86 -8.48 39.69
C GLN A 120 48.54 -8.38 40.45
N HIS A 121 48.56 -7.88 41.70
CA HIS A 121 47.33 -7.68 42.47
C HIS A 121 46.42 -6.64 41.83
N ASN A 122 46.96 -5.48 41.44
CA ASN A 122 46.19 -4.44 40.77
C ASN A 122 45.57 -4.94 39.45
N ALA A 123 46.34 -5.65 38.64
CA ALA A 123 45.83 -6.23 37.39
C ALA A 123 44.72 -7.27 37.65
N ALA A 124 44.83 -8.08 38.70
CA ALA A 124 43.80 -9.04 39.07
C ALA A 124 42.51 -8.34 39.57
N ILE A 125 42.63 -7.26 40.34
CA ILE A 125 41.49 -6.41 40.75
C ILE A 125 40.82 -5.77 39.55
N GLU A 126 41.58 -5.25 38.59
CA GLU A 126 41.00 -4.66 37.38
C GLU A 126 40.29 -5.72 36.52
N ARG A 127 40.83 -6.94 36.40
CA ARG A 127 40.10 -8.06 35.75
C ARG A 127 38.77 -8.35 36.43
N ILE A 128 38.71 -8.31 37.77
CA ILE A 128 37.45 -8.44 38.52
C ILE A 128 36.46 -7.34 38.11
N ARG A 129 36.91 -6.09 38.00
CA ARG A 129 36.05 -4.97 37.61
C ARG A 129 35.52 -5.12 36.18
N PHE A 130 36.38 -5.52 35.24
CA PHE A 130 36.02 -5.72 33.83
C PHE A 130 34.92 -6.75 33.62
N GLN A 131 34.79 -7.77 34.48
CA GLN A 131 33.71 -8.78 34.37
C GLN A 131 32.30 -8.16 34.43
N SER A 132 32.17 -6.99 35.05
CA SER A 132 30.89 -6.27 35.22
C SER A 132 30.67 -5.12 34.23
N MET A 133 31.55 -4.95 33.24
CA MET A 133 31.46 -3.91 32.21
C MET A 133 30.85 -4.46 30.92
N ASP A 134 30.30 -3.56 30.10
CA ASP A 134 29.80 -3.83 28.74
C ASP A 134 28.90 -5.08 28.65
N LEU A 135 27.83 -5.09 29.46
CA LEU A 135 26.90 -6.22 29.58
C LEU A 135 25.78 -6.22 28.54
N ASP A 136 25.77 -5.25 27.63
CA ASP A 136 24.72 -5.09 26.62
C ASP A 136 24.73 -6.25 25.62
N GLY A 137 23.56 -6.83 25.36
CA GLY A 137 23.38 -7.91 24.39
C GLY A 137 23.83 -9.30 24.85
N ILE A 138 24.32 -9.43 26.09
CA ILE A 138 24.70 -10.73 26.67
C ILE A 138 23.44 -11.52 27.07
N THR A 139 23.49 -12.85 26.89
CA THR A 139 22.40 -13.75 27.27
C THR A 139 22.32 -13.95 28.79
N ALA A 140 21.16 -14.39 29.30
CA ALA A 140 21.04 -14.73 30.72
C ALA A 140 21.99 -15.88 31.14
N GLU A 141 22.24 -16.85 30.25
CA GLU A 141 23.17 -17.97 30.49
C GLU A 141 24.61 -17.47 30.66
N ASP A 142 25.11 -16.67 29.72
CA ASP A 142 26.48 -16.12 29.80
C ASP A 142 26.67 -15.22 31.02
N LEU A 143 25.64 -14.44 31.41
CA LEU A 143 25.68 -13.63 32.62
C LEU A 143 25.75 -14.49 33.89
N ALA A 144 25.05 -15.62 33.92
CA ALA A 144 25.11 -16.57 35.02
C ALA A 144 26.48 -17.24 35.11
N ASP A 145 27.08 -17.63 33.99
CA ASP A 145 28.43 -18.19 33.94
C ASP A 145 29.48 -17.21 34.45
N ARG A 146 29.42 -15.94 34.01
CA ARG A 146 30.29 -14.88 34.53
C ARG A 146 30.12 -14.68 36.03
N PHE A 147 28.88 -14.71 36.52
CA PHE A 147 28.59 -14.59 37.94
C PHE A 147 29.25 -15.72 38.74
N VAL A 148 29.10 -16.98 38.31
CA VAL A 148 29.70 -18.14 38.97
C VAL A 148 31.23 -18.07 38.94
N GLN A 149 31.82 -17.71 37.80
CA GLN A 149 33.27 -17.56 37.68
C GLN A 149 33.81 -16.48 38.62
N LEU A 150 33.11 -15.34 38.72
CA LEU A 150 33.49 -14.27 39.63
C LEU A 150 33.32 -14.69 41.10
N GLU A 151 32.23 -15.39 41.43
CA GLU A 151 31.96 -15.89 42.78
C GLU A 151 33.03 -16.90 43.24
N ALA A 152 33.55 -17.71 42.32
CA ALA A 152 34.60 -18.71 42.59
C ALA A 152 35.97 -18.11 42.93
N ILE A 153 36.21 -16.81 42.70
CA ILE A 153 37.49 -16.17 43.05
C ILE A 153 37.66 -16.16 44.57
N ALA A 154 38.62 -16.93 45.09
CA ALA A 154 38.91 -16.95 46.51
C ALA A 154 39.48 -15.60 46.98
N LEU A 155 38.91 -15.08 48.07
CA LEU A 155 39.50 -14.00 48.87
C LEU A 155 40.29 -14.62 50.03
N GLY A 156 41.20 -13.85 50.61
CA GLY A 156 42.05 -14.28 51.72
C GLY A 156 43.52 -13.91 51.49
N ASP A 157 44.41 -14.59 52.21
CA ASP A 157 45.85 -14.28 52.31
C ASP A 157 46.57 -14.11 50.97
N ILE A 158 46.09 -14.76 49.89
CA ILE A 158 46.64 -14.61 48.53
C ILE A 158 46.56 -13.18 47.99
N TRP A 159 45.74 -12.30 48.57
CA TRP A 159 45.61 -10.90 48.17
C TRP A 159 46.40 -9.94 49.06
N GLU A 160 46.99 -10.42 50.15
CA GLU A 160 47.81 -9.62 51.06
C GLU A 160 47.10 -8.30 51.46
N GLU A 161 47.77 -7.14 51.38
CA GLU A 161 47.16 -5.85 51.71
C GLU A 161 46.05 -5.41 50.73
N PHE A 162 45.93 -6.07 49.58
CA PHE A 162 44.94 -5.78 48.55
C PHE A 162 43.62 -6.54 48.75
N GLU A 163 43.53 -7.44 49.74
CA GLU A 163 42.35 -8.27 49.99
C GLU A 163 41.09 -7.42 50.12
N ALA A 164 41.13 -6.36 50.92
CA ALA A 164 39.99 -5.48 51.13
C ALA A 164 39.55 -4.78 49.84
N GLU A 165 40.47 -4.43 48.95
CA GLU A 165 40.13 -3.83 47.67
C GLU A 165 39.57 -4.85 46.67
N ALA A 166 40.18 -6.04 46.60
CA ALA A 166 39.68 -7.15 45.79
C ALA A 166 38.27 -7.56 46.22
N ALA A 167 38.00 -7.63 47.53
CA ALA A 167 36.68 -7.91 48.08
C ALA A 167 35.65 -6.86 47.64
N ARG A 168 35.97 -5.56 47.79
CA ARG A 168 35.09 -4.47 47.32
C ARG A 168 34.83 -4.53 45.82
N ALA A 169 35.86 -4.81 45.02
CA ALA A 169 35.73 -4.92 43.57
C ALA A 169 34.84 -6.12 43.19
N LYS A 170 35.05 -7.28 43.83
CA LYS A 170 34.27 -8.50 43.63
C LYS A 170 32.82 -8.29 44.02
N ASP A 171 32.54 -7.75 45.19
CA ASP A 171 31.18 -7.48 45.67
C ASP A 171 30.43 -6.53 44.74
N LYS A 172 31.08 -5.45 44.30
CA LYS A 172 30.51 -4.51 43.34
C LYS A 172 30.19 -5.19 42.01
N ALA A 173 31.13 -5.96 41.47
CA ALA A 173 30.96 -6.64 40.19
C ALA A 173 29.87 -7.73 40.26
N LEU A 174 29.79 -8.51 41.35
CA LEU A 174 28.71 -9.46 41.60
C LEU A 174 27.35 -8.78 41.71
N GLY A 175 27.28 -7.61 42.37
CA GLY A 175 26.06 -6.82 42.47
C GLY A 175 25.53 -6.39 41.10
N VAL A 176 26.42 -5.89 40.23
CA VAL A 176 26.08 -5.50 38.86
C VAL A 176 25.63 -6.70 38.02
N LEU A 177 26.39 -7.81 38.06
CA LEU A 177 26.04 -9.02 37.31
C LEU A 177 24.71 -9.61 37.77
N ARG A 178 24.42 -9.62 39.07
CA ARG A 178 23.12 -10.09 39.62
C ARG A 178 21.96 -9.25 39.11
N ALA A 179 22.11 -7.93 39.10
CA ALA A 179 21.08 -7.02 38.60
C ALA A 179 20.86 -7.22 37.09
N ALA A 180 21.93 -7.31 36.30
CA ALA A 180 21.87 -7.56 34.87
C ALA A 180 21.22 -8.91 34.54
N LEU A 181 21.62 -9.98 35.26
CA LEU A 181 21.04 -11.32 35.10
C LEU A 181 19.55 -11.32 35.37
N THR A 182 19.12 -10.69 36.47
CA THR A 182 17.70 -10.60 36.84
C THR A 182 16.91 -9.86 35.76
N ALA A 183 17.40 -8.71 35.31
CA ALA A 183 16.75 -7.93 34.25
C ALA A 183 16.68 -8.72 32.94
N ARG A 184 17.73 -9.46 32.59
CA ARG A 184 17.79 -10.25 31.36
C ARG A 184 16.85 -11.45 31.40
N GLN A 185 16.78 -12.16 32.52
CA GLN A 185 15.83 -13.25 32.75
C GLN A 185 14.38 -12.77 32.64
N GLN A 186 14.06 -11.62 33.23
CA GLN A 186 12.73 -11.00 33.11
C GLN A 186 12.42 -10.65 31.65
N TYR A 187 13.34 -9.98 30.97
CA TYR A 187 13.17 -9.62 29.56
C TYR A 187 12.93 -10.86 28.69
N GLU A 188 13.73 -11.91 28.84
CA GLU A 188 13.58 -13.14 28.05
C GLU A 188 12.28 -13.87 28.36
N ALA A 189 11.86 -13.93 29.63
CA ALA A 189 10.58 -14.49 30.02
C ALA A 189 9.39 -13.71 29.43
N GLU A 190 9.45 -12.37 29.47
CA GLU A 190 8.44 -11.50 28.86
C GLU A 190 8.37 -11.68 27.34
N GLN A 191 9.52 -11.85 26.66
CA GLN A 191 9.54 -12.13 25.22
C GLN A 191 8.89 -13.49 24.90
N LEU A 192 9.15 -14.52 25.69
CA LEU A 192 8.53 -15.84 25.53
C LEU A 192 7.01 -15.78 25.78
N GLU A 193 6.57 -15.09 26.82
CA GLU A 193 5.14 -14.89 27.10
C GLU A 193 4.46 -14.10 25.98
N LEU A 194 5.09 -13.02 25.50
CA LEU A 194 4.57 -12.23 24.39
C LEU A 194 4.45 -13.06 23.11
N ALA A 195 5.43 -13.92 22.82
CA ALA A 195 5.37 -14.84 21.68
C ALA A 195 4.20 -15.84 21.84
N ARG A 196 4.01 -16.39 23.04
CA ARG A 196 2.88 -17.29 23.33
C ARG A 196 1.53 -16.58 23.15
N LEU A 197 1.38 -15.38 23.69
CA LEU A 197 0.14 -14.59 23.57
C LEU A 197 -0.17 -14.23 22.11
N ARG A 198 0.84 -13.93 21.30
CA ARG A 198 0.68 -13.71 19.85
C ARG A 198 0.21 -14.97 19.14
N ALA A 199 0.82 -16.12 19.43
CA ALA A 199 0.43 -17.40 18.84
C ALA A 199 -1.00 -17.82 19.24
N GLU A 200 -1.36 -17.63 20.53
CA GLU A 200 -2.72 -17.89 21.02
C GLU A 200 -3.76 -16.98 20.35
N LYS A 201 -3.43 -15.69 20.21
CA LYS A 201 -4.30 -14.74 19.50
C LYS A 201 -4.46 -15.11 18.02
N GLU A 202 -3.38 -15.44 17.33
CA GLU A 202 -3.43 -15.85 15.92
C GLU A 202 -4.27 -17.12 15.74
N ALA A 203 -4.12 -18.11 16.62
CA ALA A 203 -4.94 -19.33 16.61
C ALA A 203 -6.43 -19.01 16.83
N ARG A 204 -6.74 -18.13 17.78
CA ARG A 204 -8.12 -17.69 18.03
C ARG A 204 -8.71 -16.92 16.85
N ASP A 205 -7.97 -15.96 16.29
CA ASP A 205 -8.43 -15.17 15.14
C ASP A 205 -8.70 -16.08 13.92
N LYS A 206 -7.86 -17.12 13.73
CA LYS A 206 -8.08 -18.14 12.70
C LYS A 206 -9.36 -18.94 12.96
N GLN A 207 -9.56 -19.42 14.19
CA GLN A 207 -10.76 -20.15 14.58
C GLN A 207 -12.03 -19.28 14.45
N ASP A 208 -12.01 -18.03 14.93
CA ASP A 208 -13.13 -17.10 14.82
C ASP A 208 -13.50 -16.81 13.35
N ASN A 209 -12.50 -16.74 12.46
CA ASN A 209 -12.71 -16.60 11.02
C ASN A 209 -13.28 -17.87 10.39
N GLU A 210 -12.77 -19.05 10.73
CA GLU A 210 -13.31 -20.34 10.28
C GLU A 210 -14.76 -20.52 10.73
N ASP A 211 -15.06 -20.20 11.99
CA ASP A 211 -16.40 -20.22 12.56
C ASP A 211 -17.33 -19.20 11.88
N ARG A 212 -16.83 -18.00 11.56
CA ARG A 212 -17.60 -17.00 10.79
C ARG A 212 -17.92 -17.52 9.39
N ILE A 213 -16.94 -18.07 8.67
CA ILE A 213 -17.15 -18.65 7.33
C ILE A 213 -18.17 -19.80 7.42
N ALA A 214 -18.07 -20.67 8.44
CA ALA A 214 -19.02 -21.76 8.64
C ALA A 214 -20.44 -21.25 8.92
N ARG A 215 -20.59 -20.22 9.78
CA ARG A 215 -21.90 -19.57 10.04
C ARG A 215 -22.46 -18.92 8.79
N GLU A 216 -21.67 -18.15 8.05
CA GLU A 216 -22.08 -17.50 6.80
C GLU A 216 -22.48 -18.53 5.73
N ALA A 217 -21.76 -19.64 5.64
CA ALA A 217 -22.09 -20.74 4.73
C ALA A 217 -23.41 -21.43 5.14
N ALA A 218 -23.61 -21.70 6.42
CA ALA A 218 -24.85 -22.29 6.94
C ALA A 218 -26.06 -21.36 6.77
N GLU A 219 -25.90 -20.07 7.04
CA GLU A 219 -26.94 -19.07 6.83
C GLU A 219 -27.28 -18.92 5.34
N ARG A 220 -26.27 -18.86 4.47
CA ARG A 220 -26.48 -18.82 3.02
C ARG A 220 -27.23 -20.07 2.53
N ALA A 221 -26.83 -21.26 2.97
CA ALA A 221 -27.52 -22.50 2.62
C ALA A 221 -28.98 -22.50 3.10
N THR A 222 -29.24 -21.95 4.29
CA THR A 222 -30.62 -21.81 4.82
C THR A 222 -31.43 -20.83 3.99
N ARG A 223 -30.90 -19.64 3.68
CA ARG A 223 -31.57 -18.64 2.83
C ARG A 223 -31.83 -19.18 1.43
N GLU A 224 -30.86 -19.85 0.81
CA GLU A 224 -31.03 -20.47 -0.52
C GLU A 224 -32.12 -21.56 -0.50
N ALA A 225 -32.19 -22.37 0.57
CA ALA A 225 -33.25 -23.36 0.75
C ALA A 225 -34.62 -22.72 0.97
N GLU A 226 -34.71 -21.67 1.79
CA GLU A 226 -35.94 -20.90 2.02
C GLU A 226 -36.44 -20.19 0.77
N GLU A 227 -35.54 -19.53 0.02
CA GLU A 227 -35.87 -18.92 -1.27
C GLU A 227 -36.36 -19.95 -2.28
N LYS A 228 -35.71 -21.12 -2.36
CA LYS A 228 -36.16 -22.20 -3.24
C LYS A 228 -37.54 -22.70 -2.84
N ALA A 229 -37.76 -22.95 -1.55
CA ALA A 229 -39.06 -23.37 -1.04
C ALA A 229 -40.13 -22.30 -1.26
N GLN A 230 -39.79 -21.02 -1.15
CA GLN A 230 -40.70 -19.92 -1.44
C GLN A 230 -41.02 -19.83 -2.93
N ARG A 231 -40.03 -19.95 -3.82
CA ARG A 231 -40.26 -20.01 -5.27
C ARG A 231 -41.15 -21.18 -5.66
N GLU A 232 -40.97 -22.35 -5.04
CA GLU A 232 -41.83 -23.52 -5.25
C GLU A 232 -43.26 -23.26 -4.75
N ARG A 233 -43.43 -22.64 -3.57
CA ARG A 233 -44.75 -22.23 -3.05
C ARG A 233 -45.43 -21.20 -3.94
N ASP A 234 -44.71 -20.18 -4.40
CA ASP A 234 -45.24 -19.13 -5.26
C ASP A 234 -45.62 -19.68 -6.65
N ALA A 235 -44.79 -20.58 -7.20
CA ALA A 235 -45.11 -21.29 -8.45
C ALA A 235 -46.38 -22.15 -8.30
N GLU A 236 -46.52 -22.89 -7.21
CA GLU A 236 -47.71 -23.70 -6.96
C GLU A 236 -48.95 -22.82 -6.71
N ALA A 237 -48.83 -21.75 -5.94
CA ALA A 237 -49.90 -20.78 -5.73
C ALA A 237 -50.34 -20.12 -7.05
N GLN A 238 -49.39 -19.81 -7.94
CA GLN A 238 -49.69 -19.30 -9.27
C GLN A 238 -50.43 -20.33 -10.12
N ARG A 239 -50.00 -21.60 -10.10
CA ARG A 239 -50.72 -22.69 -10.81
C ARG A 239 -52.15 -22.84 -10.32
N VAL A 240 -52.37 -22.81 -9.00
CA VAL A 240 -53.71 -22.88 -8.42
C VAL A 240 -54.56 -21.68 -8.84
N ARG A 241 -54.00 -20.46 -8.84
CA ARG A 241 -54.69 -19.25 -9.33
C ARG A 241 -55.05 -19.35 -10.81
N ASP A 242 -54.11 -19.81 -11.64
CA ASP A 242 -54.34 -19.98 -13.08
C ASP A 242 -55.43 -21.02 -13.33
N GLU A 243 -55.46 -22.12 -12.56
CA GLU A 243 -56.50 -23.15 -12.66
C GLU A 243 -57.87 -22.64 -12.17
N GLN A 244 -57.91 -21.86 -11.09
CA GLN A 244 -59.12 -21.20 -10.61
C GLN A 244 -59.65 -20.18 -11.61
N ALA A 245 -58.78 -19.33 -12.19
CA ALA A 245 -59.17 -18.38 -13.23
C ALA A 245 -59.69 -19.10 -14.48
N ALA A 246 -59.08 -20.22 -14.86
CA ALA A 246 -59.57 -21.06 -15.96
C ALA A 246 -60.91 -21.75 -15.63
N ALA A 247 -61.14 -22.13 -14.37
CA ALA A 247 -62.41 -22.69 -13.91
C ALA A 247 -63.52 -21.62 -13.85
N GLU A 248 -63.23 -20.44 -13.31
CA GLU A 248 -64.15 -19.30 -13.24
C GLU A 248 -64.52 -18.82 -14.65
N LYS A 249 -63.56 -18.77 -15.58
CA LYS A 249 -63.83 -18.47 -16.98
C LYS A 249 -64.78 -19.50 -17.61
N ARG A 250 -64.56 -20.79 -17.36
CA ARG A 250 -65.46 -21.88 -17.81
C ARG A 250 -66.87 -21.75 -17.21
N GLU A 251 -66.96 -21.41 -15.92
CA GLU A 251 -68.26 -21.21 -15.25
C GLU A 251 -69.00 -19.99 -15.82
N ASN A 252 -68.29 -18.87 -16.04
CA ASN A 252 -68.86 -17.67 -16.64
C ASN A 252 -69.30 -17.91 -18.09
N ASP A 253 -68.52 -18.64 -18.88
CA ASP A 253 -68.91 -19.03 -20.25
C ASP A 253 -70.17 -19.91 -20.24
N LEU A 254 -70.30 -20.85 -19.29
CA LEU A 254 -71.50 -21.67 -19.12
C LEU A 254 -72.72 -20.84 -18.67
N LYS A 255 -72.54 -19.89 -17.76
CA LYS A 255 -73.61 -18.96 -17.34
C LYS A 255 -74.07 -18.08 -18.50
N LEU A 256 -73.15 -17.57 -19.31
CA LEU A 256 -73.47 -16.78 -20.49
C LEU A 256 -74.27 -17.61 -21.51
N GLN A 257 -73.87 -18.86 -21.74
CA GLN A 257 -74.63 -19.78 -22.60
C GLN A 257 -76.03 -20.09 -22.05
N ALA A 258 -76.16 -20.31 -20.74
CA ALA A 258 -77.45 -20.52 -20.09
C ALA A 258 -78.36 -19.29 -20.20
N ALA A 259 -77.82 -18.09 -19.95
CA ALA A 259 -78.55 -16.83 -20.06
C ALA A 259 -78.98 -16.53 -21.51
N ASP A 260 -78.14 -16.85 -22.51
CA ASP A 260 -78.50 -16.72 -23.91
C ASP A 260 -79.56 -17.76 -24.35
N ALA A 261 -79.51 -18.99 -23.81
CA ALA A 261 -80.54 -20.00 -24.04
C ALA A 261 -81.89 -19.59 -23.42
N GLU A 262 -81.87 -19.02 -22.22
CA GLU A 262 -83.06 -18.53 -21.53
C GLU A 262 -83.67 -17.32 -22.25
N ARG A 263 -82.84 -16.38 -22.75
CA ARG A 263 -83.31 -15.26 -23.59
C ARG A 263 -83.98 -15.75 -24.87
N ARG A 264 -83.44 -16.78 -25.54
CA ARG A 264 -84.06 -17.40 -26.73
C ARG A 264 -85.38 -18.09 -26.40
N ALA A 265 -85.48 -18.76 -25.24
CA ALA A 265 -86.72 -19.38 -24.79
C ALA A 265 -87.81 -18.35 -24.43
N GLU A 266 -87.43 -17.22 -23.81
CA GLU A 266 -88.31 -16.09 -23.51
C GLU A 266 -88.84 -15.42 -24.80
N GLN A 267 -87.97 -15.23 -25.80
CA GLN A 267 -88.36 -14.72 -27.12
C GLN A 267 -89.34 -15.65 -27.84
N ALA A 268 -89.07 -16.96 -27.85
CA ALA A 268 -89.97 -17.95 -28.43
C ALA A 268 -91.33 -18.00 -27.72
N LYS A 269 -91.38 -17.78 -26.39
CA LYS A 269 -92.65 -17.67 -25.65
C LYS A 269 -93.42 -16.40 -26.01
N ARG A 270 -92.75 -15.26 -26.15
CA ARG A 270 -93.40 -14.00 -26.57
C ARG A 270 -93.96 -14.06 -27.99
N GLU A 271 -93.21 -14.63 -28.93
CA GLU A 271 -93.67 -14.82 -30.31
C GLU A 271 -94.90 -15.75 -30.39
N LYS A 272 -94.96 -16.78 -29.54
CA LYS A 272 -96.13 -17.67 -29.47
C LYS A 272 -97.36 -16.97 -28.90
N ILE A 273 -97.20 -16.13 -27.87
CA ILE A 273 -98.30 -15.35 -27.28
C ILE A 273 -98.83 -14.30 -28.27
N GLU A 274 -97.96 -13.63 -29.03
CA GLU A 274 -98.39 -12.69 -30.07
C GLU A 274 -99.08 -13.39 -31.26
N ALA A 275 -98.63 -14.59 -31.64
CA ALA A 275 -99.30 -15.39 -32.67
C ALA A 275 -100.71 -15.83 -32.24
N ASP A 276 -100.89 -16.25 -30.98
CA ASP A 276 -102.19 -16.66 -30.44
C ASP A 276 -103.15 -15.46 -30.32
N GLN A 277 -102.68 -14.28 -29.88
CA GLN A 277 -103.50 -13.06 -29.81
C GLN A 277 -103.90 -12.53 -31.19
N LYS A 278 -103.04 -12.69 -32.20
CA LYS A 278 -103.37 -12.33 -33.59
C LYS A 278 -104.43 -13.25 -34.18
N ALA A 279 -104.33 -14.57 -33.93
CA ALA A 279 -105.32 -15.55 -34.38
C ALA A 279 -106.72 -15.34 -33.75
N GLU A 280 -106.79 -14.85 -32.51
CA GLU A 280 -108.05 -14.54 -31.84
C GLU A 280 -108.70 -13.25 -32.36
N ARG A 281 -107.89 -12.20 -32.66
CA ARG A 281 -108.38 -10.98 -33.32
C ARG A 281 -108.92 -11.24 -34.73
N ASP A 282 -108.24 -12.08 -35.51
CA ASP A 282 -108.68 -12.42 -36.88
C ASP A 282 -110.00 -13.23 -36.86
N ARG A 283 -110.23 -14.07 -35.83
CA ARG A 283 -111.50 -14.79 -35.64
C ARG A 283 -112.67 -13.87 -35.28
N LEU A 284 -112.46 -12.89 -34.40
CA LEU A 284 -113.49 -11.92 -34.00
C LEU A 284 -113.87 -10.97 -35.15
N ALA A 285 -112.88 -10.52 -35.94
CA ALA A 285 -113.12 -9.70 -37.13
C ALA A 285 -113.92 -10.45 -38.23
N ALA A 286 -113.70 -11.75 -38.41
CA ALA A 286 -114.43 -12.56 -39.39
C ALA A 286 -115.92 -12.74 -39.03
N VAL A 287 -116.26 -12.86 -37.74
CA VAL A 287 -117.65 -13.02 -37.26
C VAL A 287 -118.44 -11.70 -37.37
N GLU A 288 -117.78 -10.56 -37.17
CA GLU A 288 -118.41 -9.24 -37.23
C GLU A 288 -118.63 -8.78 -38.68
N ASN A 289 -117.67 -9.05 -39.58
CA ASN A 289 -117.81 -8.82 -41.02
C ASN A 289 -118.94 -9.67 -41.64
N GLN A 290 -119.18 -10.89 -41.15
CA GLN A 290 -120.25 -11.76 -41.66
C GLN A 290 -121.66 -11.30 -41.20
N LYS A 291 -121.77 -10.67 -40.03
CA LYS A 291 -123.03 -10.05 -39.58
C LYS A 291 -123.35 -8.75 -40.33
N GLN A 292 -122.33 -7.94 -40.64
CA GLN A 292 -122.53 -6.69 -41.39
C GLN A 292 -122.83 -6.94 -42.88
N ALA A 293 -122.25 -7.97 -43.50
CA ALA A 293 -122.52 -8.32 -44.91
C ALA A 293 -123.97 -8.80 -45.16
N VAL A 294 -124.62 -9.46 -44.19
CA VAL A 294 -126.00 -9.96 -44.33
C VAL A 294 -127.04 -8.85 -44.14
N GLU A 295 -126.80 -7.87 -43.26
CA GLU A 295 -127.69 -6.70 -43.08
C GLU A 295 -127.58 -5.72 -44.25
N GLN A 296 -126.37 -5.48 -44.76
CA GLN A 296 -126.15 -4.59 -45.90
C GLN A 296 -126.79 -5.11 -47.19
N ALA A 297 -126.75 -6.43 -47.44
CA ALA A 297 -127.41 -7.05 -48.59
C ALA A 297 -128.94 -6.88 -48.59
N ARG A 298 -129.57 -6.85 -47.41
CA ARG A 298 -131.04 -6.66 -47.26
C ARG A 298 -131.48 -5.22 -47.54
N LEU A 299 -130.64 -4.24 -47.21
CA LEU A 299 -130.91 -2.82 -47.45
C LEU A 299 -130.64 -2.41 -48.91
N ASP A 300 -129.63 -3.01 -49.55
CA ASP A 300 -129.27 -2.73 -50.95
C ASP A 300 -130.23 -3.36 -51.99
N GLU A 301 -131.01 -4.39 -51.64
CA GLU A 301 -132.06 -4.95 -52.51
C GLU A 301 -133.32 -4.08 -52.51
N LYS A 302 -133.67 -3.49 -51.35
CA LYS A 302 -134.82 -2.58 -51.22
C LYS A 302 -134.56 -1.22 -51.88
N ALA A 303 -133.33 -0.70 -51.79
CA ALA A 303 -132.94 0.56 -52.42
C ALA A 303 -132.86 0.48 -53.96
N ARG A 304 -132.56 -0.69 -54.54
CA ARG A 304 -132.51 -0.89 -56.01
C ARG A 304 -133.89 -0.98 -56.67
N ALA A 305 -134.91 -1.42 -55.95
CA ALA A 305 -136.29 -1.46 -56.46
C ALA A 305 -136.93 -0.06 -56.55
N ASP A 306 -136.64 0.81 -55.57
CA ASP A 306 -137.19 2.18 -55.54
C ASP A 306 -136.44 3.13 -56.50
N ALA A 307 -135.12 2.97 -56.68
CA ALA A 307 -134.32 3.82 -57.58
C ALA A 307 -134.57 3.57 -59.09
N ALA A 308 -135.07 2.39 -59.48
CA ALA A 308 -135.37 2.08 -60.88
C ALA A 308 -136.71 2.68 -61.36
N ALA A 309 -137.63 3.00 -60.44
CA ALA A 309 -138.92 3.62 -60.77
C ALA A 309 -138.82 5.16 -60.93
N ASP A 310 -137.94 5.82 -60.19
CA ASP A 310 -137.82 7.29 -60.17
C ASP A 310 -137.04 7.88 -61.37
N GLU A 311 -136.11 7.12 -61.98
CA GLU A 311 -135.29 7.62 -63.11
C GLU A 311 -136.05 7.62 -64.46
N ILE A 312 -137.06 6.75 -64.63
CA ILE A 312 -137.91 6.73 -65.84
C ILE A 312 -138.84 7.96 -65.90
N LEU A 313 -139.35 8.43 -64.75
CA LEU A 313 -140.30 9.54 -64.68
C LEU A 313 -139.66 10.93 -64.89
N ARG A 314 -138.34 11.04 -64.67
CA ARG A 314 -137.59 12.32 -64.71
C ARG A 314 -137.19 12.73 -66.14
N GLN A 315 -136.97 11.76 -67.03
CA GLN A 315 -136.55 12.00 -68.42
C GLN A 315 -137.68 12.44 -69.37
N GLU A 316 -138.95 12.17 -69.04
CA GLU A 316 -140.10 12.61 -69.86
C GLU A 316 -140.44 14.09 -69.67
N LYS A 317 -140.33 14.64 -68.45
CA LYS A 317 -140.77 16.03 -68.18
C LYS A 317 -139.83 17.12 -68.71
N LEU A 318 -138.55 16.81 -68.89
CA LEU A 318 -137.55 17.77 -69.39
C LEU A 318 -137.67 18.05 -70.90
N ARG A 319 -138.37 17.20 -71.67
CA ARG A 319 -138.56 17.37 -73.13
C ARG A 319 -139.79 18.23 -73.48
N GLU A 320 -140.75 18.36 -72.57
CA GLU A 320 -141.99 19.15 -72.76
C GLU A 320 -141.76 20.66 -72.52
N ALA A 321 -140.88 21.03 -71.59
CA ALA A 321 -140.65 22.44 -71.22
C ALA A 321 -139.90 23.27 -72.28
N ASP A 322 -139.05 22.66 -73.12
CA ASP A 322 -138.24 23.39 -74.14
C ASP A 322 -139.05 23.77 -75.39
N LYS A 323 -140.10 23.02 -75.73
CA LYS A 323 -140.98 23.31 -76.89
C LYS A 323 -141.87 24.54 -76.67
N ALA A 324 -142.36 24.74 -75.44
CA ALA A 324 -143.26 25.85 -75.11
C ALA A 324 -142.56 27.22 -75.19
N HIS A 325 -141.29 27.30 -74.75
CA HIS A 325 -140.52 28.55 -74.75
C HIS A 325 -140.20 29.06 -76.16
N LYS A 326 -139.83 28.17 -77.09
CA LYS A 326 -139.47 28.54 -78.48
C LYS A 326 -140.66 29.05 -79.30
N GLY A 327 -141.86 28.50 -79.07
CA GLY A 327 -143.08 28.91 -79.76
C GLY A 327 -143.55 30.33 -79.38
N ALA A 328 -143.38 30.73 -78.11
CA ALA A 328 -143.78 32.05 -77.63
C ALA A 328 -142.98 33.18 -78.30
N ILE A 329 -141.65 33.02 -78.42
CA ILE A 329 -140.76 34.01 -79.05
C ILE A 329 -141.07 34.17 -80.55
N TYR A 330 -141.35 33.05 -81.23
CA TYR A 330 -141.71 33.07 -82.65
C TYR A 330 -142.99 33.87 -82.92
N LYS A 331 -144.00 33.70 -82.05
CA LYS A 331 -145.29 34.41 -82.18
C LYS A 331 -145.14 35.91 -81.95
N ALA A 332 -144.39 36.32 -80.92
CA ALA A 332 -144.13 37.72 -80.62
C ALA A 332 -143.39 38.46 -81.76
N ALA A 333 -142.39 37.82 -82.36
CA ALA A 333 -141.67 38.40 -83.50
C ALA A 333 -142.57 38.55 -84.75
N LYS A 334 -143.46 37.58 -85.00
CA LYS A 334 -144.42 37.63 -86.13
C LYS A 334 -145.38 38.80 -85.98
N GLU A 335 -145.95 38.97 -84.79
CA GLU A 335 -146.89 40.05 -84.49
C GLU A 335 -146.25 41.43 -84.61
N ALA A 336 -144.98 41.60 -84.20
CA ALA A 336 -144.24 42.85 -84.34
C ALA A 336 -144.05 43.27 -85.82
N PHE A 337 -143.70 42.34 -86.70
CA PHE A 337 -143.61 42.64 -88.14
C PHE A 337 -144.96 43.03 -88.76
N MET A 338 -146.04 42.37 -88.33
CA MET A 338 -147.39 42.69 -88.79
C MET A 338 -147.84 44.10 -88.35
N GLN A 339 -147.49 44.53 -87.13
CA GLN A 339 -147.82 45.85 -86.61
C GLN A 339 -147.20 47.01 -87.41
N HIS A 340 -146.08 46.78 -88.09
CA HIS A 340 -145.36 47.80 -88.85
C HIS A 340 -145.56 47.71 -90.37
N GLY A 341 -146.69 47.13 -90.81
CA GLY A 341 -147.17 47.23 -92.20
C GLY A 341 -146.83 46.05 -93.11
N MET A 342 -146.26 44.95 -92.60
CA MET A 342 -146.11 43.71 -93.37
C MET A 342 -147.38 42.86 -93.34
N THR A 343 -147.74 42.26 -94.47
CA THR A 343 -148.79 41.23 -94.54
C THR A 343 -148.37 39.99 -93.76
N GLU A 344 -149.34 39.21 -93.26
CA GLU A 344 -149.08 38.05 -92.40
C GLU A 344 -148.15 37.01 -93.03
N ASP A 345 -148.29 36.76 -94.33
CA ASP A 345 -147.43 35.81 -95.04
C ASP A 345 -145.99 36.30 -95.15
N CYS A 346 -145.79 37.61 -95.37
CA CYS A 346 -144.46 38.22 -95.38
C CYS A 346 -143.83 38.24 -93.97
N ALA A 347 -144.61 38.51 -92.92
CA ALA A 347 -144.13 38.49 -91.53
C ALA A 347 -143.71 37.06 -91.09
N ARG A 348 -144.49 36.04 -91.47
CA ARG A 348 -144.15 34.62 -91.21
C ARG A 348 -142.84 34.23 -91.90
N LEU A 349 -142.66 34.67 -93.15
CA LEU A 349 -141.44 34.41 -93.91
C LEU A 349 -140.23 35.12 -93.28
N ALA A 350 -140.40 36.39 -92.86
CA ALA A 350 -139.35 37.15 -92.19
C ALA A 350 -138.86 36.47 -90.91
N VAL A 351 -139.77 36.08 -89.98
CA VAL A 351 -139.38 35.38 -88.74
C VAL A 351 -138.69 34.05 -89.03
N LYS A 352 -139.16 33.31 -90.05
CA LYS A 352 -138.54 32.03 -90.44
C LYS A 352 -137.12 32.21 -90.98
N LEU A 353 -136.90 33.23 -91.82
CA LEU A 353 -135.58 33.53 -92.38
C LEU A 353 -134.60 34.02 -91.30
N VAL A 354 -135.08 34.77 -90.31
CA VAL A 354 -134.30 35.21 -89.13
C VAL A 354 -133.95 34.02 -88.23
N ALA A 355 -134.94 33.19 -87.85
CA ALA A 355 -134.73 32.04 -86.97
C ALA A 355 -133.86 30.94 -87.59
N SER A 356 -133.81 30.87 -88.92
CA SER A 356 -132.98 29.93 -89.69
C SER A 356 -131.65 30.54 -90.13
N ASN A 357 -131.36 31.79 -89.76
CA ASN A 357 -130.10 32.49 -90.05
C ASN A 357 -129.77 32.65 -91.54
N LEU A 358 -130.78 32.81 -92.39
CA LEU A 358 -130.66 32.87 -93.86
C LEU A 358 -130.46 34.28 -94.43
N ILE A 359 -130.45 35.33 -93.59
CA ILE A 359 -130.19 36.72 -94.00
C ILE A 359 -128.80 37.14 -93.48
N PRO A 360 -127.80 37.31 -94.36
CA PRO A 360 -126.46 37.71 -93.93
C PRO A 360 -126.40 39.18 -93.46
N ALA A 361 -125.62 39.45 -92.40
CA ALA A 361 -125.29 40.78 -91.84
C ALA A 361 -126.45 41.59 -91.21
N MET A 362 -127.49 40.93 -90.67
CA MET A 362 -128.57 41.57 -89.90
C MET A 362 -128.27 41.59 -88.39
N SER A 363 -128.17 42.76 -87.79
CA SER A 363 -128.07 42.95 -86.34
C SER A 363 -128.59 44.34 -85.97
N ILE A 364 -129.82 44.43 -85.46
CA ILE A 364 -130.30 45.69 -84.88
C ILE A 364 -130.79 45.41 -83.46
N LYS A 365 -129.94 45.84 -82.54
CA LYS A 365 -130.24 46.13 -81.14
C LYS A 365 -129.80 47.57 -80.88
N TYR A 366 -130.78 48.45 -80.69
CA TYR A 366 -130.89 49.22 -79.45
C TYR A 366 -132.23 48.87 -78.84
#